data_AF-A0A7J9T775-F1
#
_entry.id   AF-A0A7J9T775-F1
#
_cell.length_a   1.000
_cell.length_b   1.000
_cell.length_c   1.000
_cell.angle_alpha   90.00
_cell.angle_beta   90.00
_cell.angle_gamma   90.00
#
_symmetry.space_group_name_H-M   'P 1'
#
loop_
_entity.id
_entity.type
_entity.pdbx_description
1 polymer ?
#
loop_
_entity_poly.entity_id
_entity_poly.type
_entity_poly.pdbx_seq_one_letter_code
_entity_poly.pdbx_strand_id
1 'polypeptide(L)' 'MVSLKKKKIKGHIYWYAVEMARIDGKPKQVWQKYLGTAEKIVELKEQSKELPHIKLKSFQYGKTA' A
#
# COMPACT_ATOMS: atom_id res chain seq x y z
N MET A 1 5.21 -11.55 5.20
CA MET A 1 4.81 -10.68 6.35
C MET A 1 5.06 -9.25 5.95
N VAL A 2 4.06 -8.38 6.17
CA VAL A 2 4.18 -6.95 5.91
C VAL A 2 4.66 -6.24 7.17
N SER A 3 5.69 -5.40 7.04
CA SER A 3 6.27 -4.62 8.13
C SER A 3 6.40 -3.15 7.75
N LEU A 4 6.36 -2.26 8.75
CA LEU A 4 6.62 -0.84 8.56
C LEU A 4 8.10 -0.52 8.75
N LYS A 5 8.68 0.21 7.79
CA LYS A 5 10.07 0.66 7.80
C LYS A 5 10.11 2.18 7.86
N LYS A 6 10.74 2.72 8.91
CA LYS A 6 11.02 4.15 9.05
C LYS A 6 12.30 4.54 8.31
N LYS A 7 12.31 5.71 7.69
CA LYS A 7 13.47 6.30 7.02
C LYS A 7 13.54 7.78 7.36
N LYS A 8 14.65 8.24 7.97
CA LYS A 8 14.89 9.65 8.26
C LYS A 8 15.71 10.26 7.12
N ILE A 9 15.18 11.30 6.46
CA ILE A 9 15.85 11.99 5.35
C ILE A 9 15.72 13.50 5.59
N LYS A 10 16.84 14.22 5.66
CA LYS A 10 16.88 15.68 5.87
C LYS A 10 15.99 16.15 7.06
N GLY A 11 16.00 15.41 8.17
CA GLY A 11 15.20 15.73 9.36
C GLY A 11 13.77 15.19 9.34
N HIS A 12 13.21 14.85 8.18
CA HIS A 12 11.86 14.32 8.05
C HIS A 12 11.80 12.79 8.19
N ILE A 13 10.72 12.29 8.79
CA ILE A 13 10.47 10.86 8.98
C ILE A 13 9.48 10.38 7.92
N TYR A 14 9.92 9.38 7.18
CA TYR A 14 9.19 8.75 6.09
C TYR A 14 8.94 7.28 6.39
N TRP A 15 7.76 6.81 6.03
CA TRP A 15 7.32 5.44 6.26
C TRP A 15 7.18 4.67 4.95
N TYR A 16 7.54 3.40 5.02
CA TYR A 16 7.39 2.44 3.94
C TYR A 16 6.72 1.18 4.47
N ALA A 17 5.76 0.64 3.74
CA ALA A 17 5.29 -0.73 3.94
C ALA A 17 6.18 -1.65 3.10
N VAL A 18 6.72 -2.69 3.72
CA VAL A 18 7.61 -3.64 3.07
C VAL A 18 7.04 -5.03 3.29
N GLU A 19 6.93 -5.81 2.22
CA GLU A 19 6.64 -7.24 2.33
C GLU A 19 7.91 -8.06 2.14
N MET A 20 8.20 -8.89 3.13
CA MET A 20 9.26 -9.89 3.08
C MET A 20 8.62 -11.29 2.97
N ALA A 21 9.15 -12.09 2.05
CA ALA A 21 8.80 -13.50 1.88
C ALA A 21 10.06 -14.32 1.65
N ARG A 22 9.99 -15.64 1.86
CA ARG A 22 11.06 -16.54 1.45
C ARG A 22 10.80 -17.00 0.02
N ILE A 23 11.76 -16.77 -0.86
CA ILE A 23 11.74 -17.23 -2.25
C ILE A 23 12.97 -18.11 -2.39
N ASP A 24 12.78 -19.39 -2.74
CA ASP A 24 13.84 -20.41 -2.80
C ASP A 24 14.60 -20.56 -1.47
N GLY A 25 13.87 -20.57 -0.35
CA GLY A 25 14.44 -20.71 0.99
C GLY A 25 15.12 -19.46 1.56
N LYS A 26 15.39 -18.44 0.73
CA LYS A 26 16.06 -17.20 1.13
C LYS A 26 15.06 -16.07 1.38
N PRO A 27 15.19 -15.30 2.48
CA PRO A 27 14.35 -14.13 2.70
C PRO A 27 14.65 -13.07 1.64
N LYS A 28 13.63 -12.67 0.87
CA LYS A 28 13.68 -11.62 -0.15
C LYS A 28 12.57 -10.60 0.09
N GLN A 29 12.84 -9.36 -0.30
CA GLN A 29 11.83 -8.31 -0.32
C GLN A 29 10.96 -8.47 -1.57
N VAL A 30 9.67 -8.71 -1.39
CA VAL A 30 8.72 -8.90 -2.49
C VAL A 30 8.33 -7.55 -3.08
N TRP A 31 7.98 -6.60 -2.21
CA TRP A 31 7.68 -5.23 -2.61
C TRP A 31 7.91 -4.25 -1.46
N GLN A 32 8.03 -2.98 -1.83
CA GLN A 32 8.09 -1.86 -0.90
C GLN A 32 7.22 -0.73 -1.45
N LYS A 33 6.29 -0.23 -0.64
CA LYS A 33 5.41 0.90 -0.97
C LYS A 33 5.74 2.07 -0.06
N TYR A 34 5.88 3.25 -0.65
CA TYR A 34 6.07 4.50 0.08
C TYR A 34 4.73 4.99 0.63
N LEU A 35 4.68 5.29 1.93
CA LEU A 35 3.48 5.73 2.63
C LEU A 35 3.47 7.23 2.93
N GLY A 36 4.63 7.90 2.85
CA GLY A 36 4.74 9.32 3.22
C GLY A 36 5.16 9.54 4.68
N THR A 37 4.85 10.72 5.21
CA THR A 37 5.04 11.08 6.62
C THR A 37 3.93 10.47 7.48
N ALA A 38 4.10 10.48 8.81
CA ALA A 38 3.07 9.96 9.72
C ALA A 38 1.75 10.75 9.57
N GLU A 39 1.84 12.07 9.44
CA GLU A 39 0.70 12.97 9.21
C GLU A 39 -0.06 12.60 7.93
N LYS A 40 0.66 12.35 6.83
CA LYS A 40 0.04 11.98 5.55
C LYS A 40 -0.72 10.67 5.63
N ILE A 41 -0.23 9.71 6.40
CA ILE A 41 -0.90 8.42 6.61
C ILE A 41 -2.23 8.61 7.37
N VAL A 42 -2.25 9.47 8.38
CA VAL A 42 -3.46 9.78 9.14
C VAL A 42 -4.48 10.49 8.26
N GLU A 43 -4.06 11.51 7.52
CA GLU A 43 -4.92 12.23 6.57
C GLU A 43 -5.54 11.27 5.54
N LEU A 44 -4.73 10.41 4.92
CA LEU A 44 -5.24 9.41 3.96
C LEU A 44 -6.22 8.43 4.60
N LYS A 45 -5.98 8.04 5.86
CA LYS A 45 -6.90 7.16 6.59
C LYS A 45 -8.23 7.86 6.88
N GLU A 46 -8.22 9.14 7.22
CA GLU A 46 -9.44 9.92 7.45
C GLU A 46 -10.22 10.11 6.16
N GLN A 47 -9.56 10.54 5.08
CA GLN A 47 -10.15 10.64 3.74
C GLN A 47 -10.74 9.30 3.27
N SER A 48 -10.08 8.17 3.56
CA SER A 48 -10.58 6.84 3.20
C SER A 48 -11.90 6.48 3.89
N LYS A 49 -12.21 7.05 5.06
CA LYS A 49 -13.50 6.84 5.73
C LYS A 49 -14.63 7.60 5.05
N GLU A 50 -14.33 8.77 4.49
CA GLU A 50 -15.30 9.64 3.82
C GLU A 50 -15.62 9.18 2.40
N LEU A 51 -14.72 8.40 1.79
CA LEU A 51 -14.95 7.87 0.45
C LEU A 51 -16.09 6.84 0.47
N PRO A 52 -17.17 7.05 -0.31
CA PRO A 52 -18.19 6.03 -0.46
C PRO A 52 -17.52 4.79 -1.06
N HIS A 53 -17.88 3.61 -0.54
CA HIS A 53 -17.41 2.34 -1.10
C HIS A 53 -17.99 2.23 -2.51
N ILE A 54 -17.21 2.65 -3.52
CA ILE A 54 -17.63 2.60 -4.92
C ILE A 54 -17.74 1.12 -5.30
N LYS A 55 -18.96 0.60 -5.28
CA LYS A 55 -19.30 -0.71 -5.83
C LYS A 55 -19.26 -0.59 -7.35
N LEU A 56 -18.09 -0.82 -7.92
CA LEU A 56 -17.91 -0.86 -9.37
C LEU A 56 -18.51 -2.17 -9.89
N LYS A 57 -19.70 -2.11 -10.50
CA LYS A 57 -20.27 -3.24 -11.24
C LYS A 57 -19.58 -3.32 -12.60
N SER A 58 -18.62 -4.23 -12.75
CA SER A 58 -18.05 -4.54 -14.05
C SER A 58 -19.04 -5.42 -14.83
N PHE A 59 -19.43 -4.98 -16.02
CA PHE A 59 -20.21 -5.78 -16.96
C PHE A 59 -19.28 -6.22 -18.10
N GLN A 60 -19.18 -7.52 -18.33
CA GLN A 60 -18.38 -8.08 -19.41
C GLN A 60 -19.20 -8.03 -20.71
N TYR A 61 -18.97 -7.01 -21.54
CA TYR A 61 -19.53 -6.95 -22.88
C TYR A 61 -18.60 -7.71 -23.84
N GLY A 62 -18.95 -8.96 -24.13
CA GLY A 62 -18.17 -9.75 -25.10
C GLY A 62 -18.44 -11.25 -25.04
N LYS A 63 -19.65 -11.66 -25.38
CA LYS A 63 -19.88 -12.99 -25.97
C LYS A 63 -20.65 -12.78 -27.27
N THR A 64 -19.93 -12.69 -28.37
CA THR A 64 -20.50 -12.87 -29.70
C THR A 64 -20.69 -14.37 -29.88
N ALA A 65 -21.95 -14.77 -30.10
CA ALA A 65 -22.35 -16.15 -30.36
C ALA A 65 -21.75 -16.70 -31.66
#